data_AF-E9EIM9-F1
#
_entry.id   AF-E9EIM9-F1
#
_cell.length_a   1.000
_cell.length_b   1.000
_cell.length_c   1.000
_cell.angle_alpha   90.00
_cell.angle_beta   90.00
_cell.angle_gamma   90.00
#
_symmetry.space_group_name_H-M   'P 1'
#
loop_
_entity.id
_entity.type
_entity.pdbx_description
1 polymer ?
#
loop_
_entity_poly.entity_id
_entity_poly.type
_entity_poly.pdbx_seq_one_letter_code
_entity_poly.pdbx_strand_id
1 'polypeptide(L)'
;MASSISTSNPVKFFEEHGYFYDEDPTIGNLVTQLETRGIAESREGLHAAIPILLANSNVRPILEPYLSRPDVRLCITLGDDPDHPFVFSLDAGQKDFIILHMWSPGSEAELYHGSHLNPPGLPRLKAARASNGLLEPASAVLKKRNYSPVAIEMKHGGV
;
A
#
# COMPACT_ATOMS: atom_id res chain seq x y z
N MET A 1 6.22 19.01 -3.06
CA MET A 1 5.40 18.83 -4.27
C MET A 1 5.77 17.49 -4.88
N ALA A 2 4.97 16.46 -4.64
CA ALA A 2 4.96 15.27 -5.48
C ALA A 2 3.54 15.15 -6.02
N SER A 3 3.48 15.22 -7.35
CA SER A 3 2.30 15.08 -8.20
C SER A 3 1.80 13.65 -8.18
N SER A 4 0.49 13.46 -8.43
CA SER A 4 -0.04 12.18 -8.92
C SER A 4 0.90 11.57 -9.97
N ILE A 5 1.11 10.26 -9.92
CA ILE A 5 1.98 9.60 -10.88
C ILE A 5 1.26 9.62 -12.24
N SER A 6 1.58 10.62 -13.06
CA SER A 6 1.28 10.64 -14.49
C SER A 6 2.20 9.63 -15.22
N THR A 7 2.14 8.35 -14.86
CA THR A 7 2.87 7.30 -15.60
C THR A 7 2.07 6.84 -16.79
N SER A 8 2.71 6.88 -17.96
CA SER A 8 2.16 6.28 -19.18
C SER A 8 1.97 4.76 -19.09
N ASN A 9 2.51 4.10 -18.07
CA ASN A 9 2.29 2.68 -17.77
C ASN A 9 2.36 2.38 -16.25
N PRO A 10 1.20 2.30 -15.56
CA PRO A 10 1.11 2.00 -14.13
C PRO A 10 1.72 0.65 -13.72
N VAL A 11 1.53 -0.39 -14.54
CA VAL A 11 2.05 -1.74 -14.25
C VAL A 11 3.57 -1.73 -14.22
N LYS A 12 4.19 -1.09 -15.21
CA LYS A 12 5.64 -0.98 -15.29
C LYS A 12 6.20 -0.22 -14.08
N PHE A 13 5.55 0.87 -13.65
CA PHE A 13 5.95 1.60 -12.45
C PHE A 13 5.88 0.70 -11.21
N PHE A 14 4.77 -0.02 -11.03
CA PHE A 14 4.59 -0.95 -9.91
C PHE A 14 5.68 -2.02 -9.89
N GLU A 15 6.02 -2.60 -11.03
CA GLU A 15 7.08 -3.61 -11.15
C GLU A 15 8.48 -3.06 -10.86
N GLU A 16 8.78 -1.83 -11.30
CA GLU A 16 10.08 -1.19 -11.12
C GLU A 16 10.30 -0.67 -9.68
N HIS A 17 9.25 -0.17 -9.04
CA HIS A 17 9.34 0.46 -7.72
C HIS A 17 8.89 -0.46 -6.57
N GLY A 18 8.09 -1.49 -6.87
CA GLY A 18 7.49 -2.42 -5.90
C GLY A 18 6.32 -1.82 -5.11
N TYR A 19 5.87 -0.64 -5.49
CA TYR A 19 4.69 0.04 -4.96
C TYR A 19 4.08 0.91 -6.06
N PHE A 20 2.83 1.29 -5.87
CA PHE A 20 2.11 2.22 -6.74
C PHE A 20 1.20 3.06 -5.85
N TYR A 21 1.01 4.33 -6.21
CA TYR A 21 0.04 5.20 -5.59
C TYR A 21 -0.64 6.04 -6.66
N ASP A 22 -1.92 6.31 -6.49
CA ASP A 22 -2.68 7.19 -7.38
C ASP A 22 -3.72 7.97 -6.59
N GLU A 23 -3.71 9.29 -6.81
CA GLU A 23 -4.64 10.19 -6.15
C GLU A 23 -5.96 10.19 -6.92
N ASP A 24 -7.02 9.73 -6.26
CA ASP A 24 -8.34 9.59 -6.87
C ASP A 24 -9.40 10.10 -5.88
N PRO A 25 -9.97 11.29 -6.13
CA PRO A 25 -11.02 11.86 -5.30
C PRO A 25 -12.24 10.94 -5.13
N THR A 26 -12.53 10.09 -6.11
CA THR A 26 -13.65 9.13 -6.03
C THR A 26 -13.36 8.09 -4.95
N ILE A 27 -12.14 7.57 -4.92
CA ILE A 27 -11.69 6.61 -3.91
C ILE A 27 -11.58 7.30 -2.54
N GLY A 28 -11.01 8.50 -2.45
CA GLY A 28 -10.92 9.22 -1.17
C GLY A 28 -12.29 9.54 -0.55
N ASN A 29 -13.26 9.95 -1.38
CA ASN A 29 -14.63 10.16 -0.94
C ASN A 29 -15.31 8.86 -0.50
N LEU A 30 -15.02 7.72 -1.16
CA LEU A 30 -15.49 6.42 -0.73
C LEU A 30 -14.95 6.08 0.66
N VAL A 31 -13.63 6.21 0.88
CA VAL A 31 -13.01 5.90 2.18
C VAL A 31 -13.67 6.71 3.29
N THR A 32 -13.84 8.02 3.09
CA THR A 32 -14.52 8.91 4.04
C THR A 32 -15.94 8.44 4.38
N GLN A 33 -16.69 7.96 3.38
CA GLN A 33 -18.05 7.43 3.59
C GLN A 33 -18.03 6.11 4.36
N LEU A 34 -17.08 5.22 4.08
CA LEU A 34 -16.95 3.95 4.77
C LEU A 34 -16.53 4.14 6.24
N GLU A 35 -15.61 5.08 6.50
CA GLU A 35 -15.19 5.49 7.84
C GLU A 35 -16.36 6.08 8.64
N THR A 36 -17.10 7.02 8.04
CA THR A 36 -18.28 7.65 8.67
C THR A 36 -19.34 6.62 9.05
N ARG A 37 -19.46 5.53 8.28
CA ARG A 37 -20.38 4.43 8.53
C ARG A 37 -19.83 3.36 9.48
N GLY A 38 -18.56 3.45 9.89
CA GLY A 38 -17.90 2.46 10.73
C GLY A 38 -17.68 1.11 10.05
N ILE A 39 -17.57 1.08 8.72
CA ILE A 39 -17.42 -0.16 7.93
C ILE A 39 -16.19 -0.16 7.01
N ALA A 40 -15.29 0.81 7.15
CA ALA A 40 -14.03 0.86 6.37
C ALA A 40 -13.22 -0.43 6.52
N GLU A 41 -13.22 -0.98 7.73
CA GLU A 41 -12.51 -2.20 8.12
C GLU A 41 -13.45 -3.41 8.15
N SER A 42 -14.36 -3.52 7.19
CA SER A 42 -15.29 -4.64 7.11
C SER A 42 -15.32 -5.28 5.72
N ARG A 43 -15.86 -6.50 5.63
CA ARG A 43 -16.08 -7.17 4.34
C ARG A 43 -17.07 -6.39 3.47
N GLU A 44 -18.06 -5.77 4.10
CA GLU A 44 -19.02 -4.90 3.43
C GLU A 44 -18.32 -3.67 2.82
N GLY A 45 -17.38 -3.05 3.55
CA GLY A 45 -16.56 -1.95 3.03
C GLY A 45 -15.70 -2.38 1.83
N LEU A 46 -15.02 -3.52 1.94
CA LEU A 46 -14.24 -4.08 0.83
C LEU A 46 -15.10 -4.36 -0.40
N HIS A 47 -16.26 -4.99 -0.24
CA HIS A 47 -17.18 -5.26 -1.35
C HIS A 47 -17.69 -3.98 -2.01
N ALA A 48 -17.90 -2.90 -1.25
CA ALA A 48 -18.25 -1.60 -1.80
C ALA A 48 -17.09 -0.95 -2.59
N ALA A 49 -15.85 -1.21 -2.20
CA ALA A 49 -14.66 -0.63 -2.82
C ALA A 49 -14.24 -1.30 -4.12
N ILE A 50 -14.35 -2.62 -4.23
CA ILE A 50 -13.86 -3.38 -5.41
C ILE A 50 -14.37 -2.80 -6.74
N PRO A 51 -15.67 -2.50 -6.94
CA PRO A 51 -16.14 -1.95 -8.21
C PRO A 51 -15.51 -0.59 -8.56
N ILE A 52 -15.24 0.24 -7.55
CA ILE A 52 -14.65 1.58 -7.73
C ILE A 52 -13.16 1.45 -8.07
N LEU A 53 -12.43 0.58 -7.37
CA LEU A 53 -11.03 0.27 -7.65
C LEU A 53 -10.83 -0.27 -9.06
N LEU A 54 -11.72 -1.17 -9.51
CA LEU A 54 -11.66 -1.75 -10.85
C LEU A 54 -12.18 -0.81 -11.94
N ALA A 55 -12.85 0.29 -11.60
CA ALA A 55 -13.25 1.33 -12.55
C ALA A 55 -12.12 2.32 -12.86
N ASN A 56 -11.13 2.48 -11.97
CA ASN A 56 -9.98 3.34 -12.20
C ASN A 56 -9.01 2.67 -13.20
N SER A 57 -8.75 3.34 -14.33
CA SER A 57 -7.93 2.80 -15.42
C SER A 57 -6.44 2.65 -15.08
N ASN A 58 -5.93 3.40 -14.12
CA ASN A 58 -4.54 3.32 -13.68
C ASN A 58 -4.34 2.14 -12.71
N VAL A 59 -5.32 1.94 -11.84
CA VAL A 59 -5.26 0.97 -10.74
C VAL A 59 -5.71 -0.42 -11.18
N ARG A 60 -6.75 -0.51 -12.02
CA ARG A 60 -7.31 -1.79 -12.47
C ARG A 60 -6.26 -2.76 -13.03
N PRO A 61 -5.34 -2.36 -13.93
CA PRO A 61 -4.36 -3.31 -14.49
C PRO A 61 -3.45 -3.94 -13.43
N ILE A 62 -3.23 -3.26 -12.30
CA ILE A 62 -2.45 -3.77 -11.17
C ILE A 62 -3.32 -4.66 -10.28
N LEU A 63 -4.54 -4.23 -9.93
CA LEU A 63 -5.35 -4.90 -8.90
C LEU A 63 -6.21 -6.06 -9.42
N GLU A 64 -6.67 -6.02 -10.67
CA GLU A 64 -7.59 -7.03 -11.25
C GLU A 64 -7.09 -8.48 -11.09
N PRO A 65 -5.79 -8.80 -11.27
CA PRO A 65 -5.27 -10.16 -11.04
C PRO A 65 -5.41 -10.66 -9.60
N TYR A 66 -5.47 -9.76 -8.62
CA TYR A 66 -5.52 -10.07 -7.19
C TYR A 66 -6.96 -10.06 -6.67
N LEU A 67 -7.76 -9.07 -7.06
CA LEU A 67 -9.16 -8.92 -6.62
C LEU A 67 -10.10 -9.95 -7.27
N SER A 68 -9.69 -10.58 -8.37
CA SER A 68 -10.43 -11.68 -8.99
C SER A 68 -10.27 -13.02 -8.25
N ARG A 69 -9.42 -13.09 -7.22
CA ARG A 69 -9.16 -14.31 -6.44
C ARG A 69 -10.01 -14.32 -5.16
N PRO A 70 -10.39 -15.50 -4.63
CA PRO A 70 -11.27 -15.60 -3.45
C PRO A 70 -10.60 -15.25 -2.11
N ASP A 71 -9.29 -14.99 -2.09
CA ASP A 71 -8.47 -15.00 -0.86
C ASP A 71 -8.00 -13.60 -0.41
N VAL A 72 -8.87 -12.60 -0.53
CA VAL A 72 -8.60 -11.24 -0.04
C VAL A 72 -8.67 -11.21 1.48
N ARG A 73 -7.55 -10.87 2.12
CA ARG A 73 -7.45 -10.73 3.57
C ARG A 73 -7.47 -9.26 3.95
N LEU A 74 -8.42 -8.91 4.82
CA LEU A 74 -8.47 -7.59 5.40
C LEU A 74 -7.39 -7.48 6.50
N CYS A 75 -6.51 -6.49 6.37
CA CYS A 75 -5.57 -6.09 7.41
C CYS A 75 -6.01 -4.71 7.92
N ILE A 76 -6.05 -4.56 9.25
CA ILE A 76 -6.49 -3.33 9.90
C ILE A 76 -5.25 -2.56 10.36
N THR A 77 -5.14 -1.31 9.92
CA THR A 77 -4.14 -0.37 10.40
C THR A 77 -4.69 0.33 11.64
N LEU A 78 -4.05 0.10 12.80
CA LEU A 78 -4.49 0.65 14.08
C LEU A 78 -4.02 2.10 14.23
N GLY A 79 -4.63 3.02 13.47
CA GLY A 79 -4.37 4.46 13.58
C GLY A 79 -3.04 4.91 12.99
N ASP A 80 -2.67 6.15 13.32
CA ASP A 80 -1.39 6.77 12.98
C ASP A 80 -0.26 6.14 13.81
N ASP A 81 0.75 5.59 13.13
CA ASP A 81 1.96 5.10 13.77
C ASP A 81 3.19 5.75 13.12
N PRO A 82 3.41 7.05 13.37
CA PRO A 82 4.52 7.80 12.78
C PRO A 82 5.85 7.19 13.20
N ASP A 83 6.82 7.15 12.28
CA ASP A 83 8.16 6.56 12.44
C ASP A 83 8.23 5.03 12.50
N HIS A 84 7.09 4.32 12.43
CA HIS A 84 7.01 2.86 12.48
C HIS A 84 6.77 2.26 11.08
N PRO A 85 7.81 1.73 10.41
CA PRO A 85 7.64 1.09 9.11
C PRO A 85 7.04 -0.31 9.27
N PHE A 86 6.11 -0.68 8.40
CA PHE A 86 5.53 -2.02 8.37
C PHE A 86 5.77 -2.72 7.03
N VAL A 87 5.93 -4.04 7.09
CA VAL A 87 6.06 -4.92 5.91
C VAL A 87 5.13 -6.13 6.06
N PHE A 88 4.55 -6.58 4.96
CA PHE A 88 3.66 -7.74 4.96
C PHE A 88 4.41 -9.07 4.97
N SER A 89 5.52 -9.16 4.26
CA SER A 89 6.32 -10.38 4.14
C SER A 89 7.81 -10.06 4.09
N LEU A 90 8.61 -11.01 4.58
CA LEU A 90 10.08 -11.02 4.44
C LEU A 90 10.54 -11.99 3.35
N ASP A 91 9.61 -12.75 2.76
CA ASP A 91 9.93 -13.74 1.75
C ASP A 91 10.17 -13.08 0.39
N ALA A 92 11.32 -13.38 -0.19
CA ALA A 92 11.75 -12.82 -1.45
C ALA A 92 10.87 -13.30 -2.61
N GLY A 93 10.51 -12.41 -3.53
CA GLY A 93 9.88 -12.79 -4.80
C GLY A 93 8.45 -13.29 -4.68
N GLN A 94 7.78 -13.03 -3.56
CA GLN A 94 6.38 -13.37 -3.37
C GLN A 94 5.51 -12.41 -4.22
N LYS A 95 5.12 -12.86 -5.42
CA LYS A 95 4.28 -12.08 -6.36
C LYS A 95 2.78 -12.38 -6.21
N ASP A 96 2.42 -13.31 -5.34
CA ASP A 96 1.04 -13.78 -5.22
C ASP A 96 0.14 -12.89 -4.36
N PHE A 97 0.73 -11.93 -3.66
CA PHE A 97 0.04 -11.07 -2.71
C PHE A 97 0.42 -9.60 -2.92
N ILE A 98 -0.54 -8.72 -2.69
CA ILE A 98 -0.35 -7.28 -2.60
C ILE A 98 -0.97 -6.77 -1.31
N ILE A 99 -0.44 -5.66 -0.81
CA ILE A 99 -1.14 -4.85 0.19
C ILE A 99 -1.84 -3.74 -0.59
N LEU A 100 -3.14 -3.59 -0.35
CA LEU A 100 -3.92 -2.47 -0.85
C LEU A 100 -4.26 -1.57 0.33
N HIS A 101 -3.78 -0.33 0.30
CA HIS A 101 -4.26 0.73 1.16
C HIS A 101 -5.23 1.60 0.37
N MET A 102 -6.26 2.11 1.04
CA MET A 102 -7.13 3.15 0.50
C MET A 102 -7.14 4.29 1.51
N TRP A 103 -6.94 5.50 1.01
CA TRP A 103 -6.66 6.66 1.83
C TRP A 103 -7.78 7.68 1.72
N SER A 104 -8.23 8.21 2.87
CA SER A 104 -9.10 9.38 2.92
C SER A 104 -8.32 10.66 2.57
N PRO A 105 -9.02 11.74 2.17
CA PRO A 105 -8.39 13.02 1.85
C PRO A 105 -7.50 13.55 2.98
N GLY A 106 -6.28 13.99 2.62
CA GLY A 106 -5.30 14.52 3.56
C GLY A 106 -4.43 13.46 4.25
N SER A 107 -4.56 12.18 3.87
CA SER A 107 -3.67 11.14 4.39
C SER A 107 -2.23 11.34 3.94
N GLU A 108 -1.28 10.92 4.77
CA GLU A 108 0.15 10.94 4.49
C GLU A 108 0.72 9.52 4.65
N ALA A 109 1.69 9.17 3.80
CA ALA A 109 2.37 7.89 3.87
C ALA A 109 3.84 8.00 3.47
N GLU A 110 4.68 7.10 4.00
CA GLU A 110 6.05 6.89 3.53
C GLU A 110 6.17 5.52 2.86
N LEU A 111 6.52 5.52 1.57
CA LEU A 111 6.81 4.29 0.83
C LEU A 111 8.32 4.12 0.65
N TYR A 112 8.82 2.91 0.83
CA TYR A 112 10.26 2.65 0.80
C TYR A 112 10.68 2.10 -0.56
N HIS A 113 11.33 2.93 -1.38
CA HIS A 113 11.84 2.52 -2.68
C HIS A 113 12.93 1.45 -2.54
N GLY A 114 12.86 0.43 -3.40
CA GLY A 114 13.77 -0.73 -3.39
C GLY A 114 13.50 -1.74 -2.27
N SER A 115 12.49 -1.52 -1.41
CA SER A 115 12.16 -2.43 -0.31
C SER A 115 11.71 -3.82 -0.78
N HIS A 116 11.16 -3.92 -1.99
CA HIS A 116 10.80 -5.18 -2.64
C HIS A 116 12.01 -5.98 -3.15
N LEU A 117 13.22 -5.39 -3.15
CA LEU A 117 14.46 -6.03 -3.58
C LEU A 117 15.26 -6.54 -2.37
N ASN A 118 15.98 -7.64 -2.57
CA ASN A 118 17.01 -8.10 -1.63
C ASN A 118 18.39 -7.66 -2.11
N PRO A 119 19.05 -6.69 -1.45
CA PRO A 119 20.37 -6.25 -1.85
C PRO A 119 21.38 -7.40 -1.73
N PRO A 120 22.25 -7.60 -2.73
CA PRO A 120 23.27 -8.63 -2.68
C PRO A 120 24.25 -8.35 -1.53
N GLY A 121 24.69 -9.43 -0.85
CA GLY A 121 25.69 -9.34 0.21
C GLY A 121 25.17 -8.91 1.59
N LEU A 122 23.88 -8.64 1.75
CA LEU A 122 23.26 -8.39 3.06
C LEU A 122 22.53 -9.64 3.58
N PRO A 123 22.50 -9.87 4.91
CA PRO A 123 21.70 -10.95 5.49
C PRO A 123 20.21 -10.75 5.18
N ARG A 124 19.34 -11.72 5.44
CA ARG A 124 17.88 -11.51 5.28
C ARG A 124 17.36 -10.42 6.23
N LEU A 125 16.35 -9.66 5.79
CA LEU A 125 15.68 -8.70 6.64
C LEU A 125 15.00 -9.44 7.80
N LYS A 126 15.06 -8.86 9.00
CA LYS A 126 14.36 -9.36 10.18
C LYS A 126 13.36 -8.30 10.62
N ALA A 127 12.19 -8.74 11.03
CA ALA A 127 11.12 -7.89 11.53
C ALA A 127 10.40 -8.60 12.68
N ALA A 128 9.90 -7.83 13.64
CA ALA A 128 9.06 -8.32 14.73
C ALA A 128 7.59 -8.34 14.29
N ARG A 129 6.73 -9.11 14.95
CA ARG A 129 5.27 -9.00 14.72
C ARG A 129 4.76 -7.73 15.40
N ALA A 130 3.95 -6.96 14.67
CA ALA A 130 3.27 -5.78 15.17
C ALA A 130 1.81 -6.09 15.55
N SER A 131 1.18 -5.19 16.31
CA SER A 131 -0.22 -5.30 16.77
C SER A 131 -1.24 -5.22 15.63
N ASN A 132 -0.90 -4.57 14.52
CA ASN A 132 -1.70 -4.46 13.30
C ASN A 132 -1.70 -5.74 12.43
N GLY A 133 -1.02 -6.80 12.86
CA GLY A 133 -0.91 -8.06 12.13
C GLY A 133 0.16 -8.08 11.03
N LEU A 134 0.91 -6.99 10.87
CA LEU A 134 2.06 -6.89 9.96
C LEU A 134 3.38 -7.16 10.71
N LEU A 135 4.49 -6.98 10.01
CA LEU A 135 5.83 -7.10 10.54
C LEU A 135 6.52 -5.74 10.59
N GLU A 136 7.24 -5.44 11.67
CA GLU A 136 7.95 -4.19 11.86
C GLU A 136 9.47 -4.43 11.84
N PRO A 137 10.19 -4.00 10.78
CA PRO A 137 11.64 -3.98 10.75
C PRO A 137 12.19 -2.77 11.50
N ALA A 138 13.33 -2.94 12.17
CA ALA A 138 14.03 -1.82 12.78
C ALA A 138 14.50 -0.80 11.72
N SER A 139 14.14 0.48 11.88
CA SER A 139 14.42 1.55 10.90
C SER A 139 15.93 1.70 10.58
N ALA A 140 16.81 1.41 11.55
CA ALA A 140 18.26 1.37 11.32
C ALA A 140 18.70 0.33 10.28
N VAL A 141 17.96 -0.78 10.16
CA VAL A 141 18.23 -1.84 9.17
C VAL A 141 17.79 -1.40 7.77
N LEU A 142 16.67 -0.67 7.66
CA LEU A 142 16.20 -0.12 6.39
C LEU A 142 17.21 0.89 5.82
N LYS A 143 17.74 1.78 6.67
CA LYS A 143 18.81 2.73 6.31
C LYS A 143 20.07 2.01 5.79
N LYS A 144 20.51 0.94 6.46
CA LYS A 144 21.68 0.15 6.02
C LYS A 144 21.50 -0.54 4.66
N ARG A 145 20.25 -0.76 4.25
CA ARG A 145 19.89 -1.37 2.95
C ARG A 145 19.71 -0.35 1.83
N ASN A 146 19.88 0.94 2.12
CA ASN A 146 19.57 2.04 1.21
C ASN A 146 18.13 2.02 0.68
N TYR A 147 17.19 1.48 1.47
CA TYR A 147 15.77 1.67 1.19
C TYR A 147 15.42 3.12 1.48
N SER A 148 15.07 3.86 0.42
CA SER A 148 14.87 5.31 0.50
C SER A 148 13.40 5.62 0.71
N PRO A 149 13.00 6.31 1.79
CA PRO A 149 11.62 6.69 2.00
C PRO A 149 11.21 7.75 0.98
N VAL A 150 9.97 7.62 0.50
CA VAL A 150 9.30 8.55 -0.39
C VAL A 150 8.02 8.98 0.31
N ALA A 151 8.01 10.23 0.78
CA ALA A 151 6.85 10.83 1.40
C ALA A 151 5.80 11.16 0.34
N ILE A 152 4.55 10.79 0.63
CA ILE A 152 3.39 10.98 -0.24
C ILE A 152 2.30 11.66 0.57
N GLU A 153 1.69 12.68 -0.03
CA GLU A 153 0.54 13.40 0.50
C GLU A 153 -0.65 13.13 -0.43
N MET A 154 -1.70 12.50 0.09
CA MET A 154 -2.90 12.13 -0.65
C MET A 154 -4.00 13.17 -0.43
N LYS A 155 -3.85 14.36 -1.04
CA LYS A 155 -4.73 15.52 -0.76
C LYS A 155 -6.20 15.20 -0.97
N HIS A 156 -6.54 14.45 -2.03
CA HIS A 156 -7.89 14.01 -2.32
C HIS A 156 -8.15 12.54 -1.94
N GLY A 157 -7.20 11.88 -1.26
CA GLY A 157 -7.26 10.44 -1.01
C GLY A 157 -6.94 9.62 -2.25
N GLY A 158 -7.11 8.30 -2.18
CA GLY A 158 -6.77 7.41 -3.28
C GLY A 158 -6.28 6.05 -2.82
N VAL A 159 -5.32 5.49 -3.55
CA VAL A 159 -4.65 4.21 -3.25
C VAL A 159 -3.14 4.38 -3.16
#